data_AF-A0A3M1EQD2-F1
#
_entry.id   AF-A0A3M1EQD2-F1
#
_cell.length_a   1.000
_cell.length_b   1.000
_cell.length_c   1.000
_cell.angle_alpha   90.00
_cell.angle_beta   90.00
_cell.angle_gamma   90.00
#
_symmetry.space_group_name_H-M   'P 1'
#
loop_
_entity.id
_entity.type
_entity.pdbx_description
1 polymer ?
#
loop_
_entity_poly.entity_id
_entity_poly.type
_entity_poly.pdbx_seq_one_letter_code
_entity_poly.pdbx_strand_id
1 'polypeptide(L)'
;MRQIVECVPNFSEGRRKEIVDQIAGAIQQAGAVKLLDVEMDPDHNRSVISFVGPPAAVEKAAFAAVQRAAELIDMEKHRGEHPRMGATDVVPFVP
;
A
#
# COMPACT_ATOMS: atom_id res chain seq x y z
N MET A 1 -4.31 7.53 26.54
CA MET A 1 -5.21 7.27 25.38
C MET A 1 -4.48 6.34 24.44
N ARG A 2 -5.17 5.36 23.82
CA ARG A 2 -4.55 4.54 22.77
C ARG A 2 -4.50 5.39 21.50
N GLN A 3 -3.31 5.74 21.04
CA GLN A 3 -3.12 6.41 19.76
C GLN A 3 -3.32 5.38 18.65
N ILE A 4 -4.19 5.71 17.70
CA ILE A 4 -4.42 4.94 16.48
C ILE A 4 -4.08 5.88 15.33
N VAL A 5 -3.41 5.36 14.32
CA VAL A 5 -3.13 6.06 13.07
C VAL A 5 -3.64 5.17 11.94
N GLU A 6 -4.27 5.78 10.94
CA GLU A 6 -4.58 5.14 9.66
C GLU A 6 -3.47 5.46 8.66
N CYS A 7 -3.09 4.47 7.86
CA CYS A 7 -2.23 4.67 6.71
C CYS A 7 -2.95 4.17 5.45
N VAL A 8 -2.91 4.97 4.39
CA VAL A 8 -3.67 4.75 3.16
C VAL A 8 -2.76 4.82 1.92
N PRO A 9 -1.70 3.99 1.83
CA PRO A 9 -0.77 4.04 0.71
C PRO A 9 -1.42 3.73 -0.63
N ASN A 10 -0.85 4.29 -1.70
CA ASN A 10 -1.27 4.03 -3.06
C ASN A 10 -0.15 3.36 -3.84
N PHE A 11 -0.49 2.28 -4.54
CA PHE A 11 0.47 1.52 -5.34
C PHE A 11 0.09 1.59 -6.82
N SER A 12 1.11 1.71 -7.67
CA SER A 12 0.99 1.68 -9.13
C SER A 12 0.80 0.25 -9.64
N GLU A 13 -0.25 -0.40 -9.15
CA GLU A 13 -0.70 -1.71 -9.57
C GLU A 13 -2.18 -1.88 -9.22
N GLY A 14 -3.03 -2.12 -10.21
CA GLY A 14 -4.47 -2.35 -10.06
C GLY A 14 -5.02 -3.52 -10.86
N ARG A 15 -4.17 -4.31 -11.52
CA ARG A 15 -4.55 -5.40 -12.44
C ARG A 15 -4.09 -6.79 -11.97
N ARG A 16 -2.89 -6.86 -11.42
CA ARG A 16 -2.24 -8.09 -10.93
C ARG A 16 -2.53 -8.28 -9.45
N LYS A 17 -3.65 -8.95 -9.18
CA LYS A 17 -4.13 -9.19 -7.80
C LYS A 17 -3.07 -9.88 -6.94
N GLU A 18 -2.30 -10.80 -7.52
CA GLU A 18 -1.23 -11.51 -6.85
C GLU A 18 -0.12 -10.58 -6.34
N ILE A 19 0.13 -9.44 -6.99
CA ILE A 19 1.10 -8.44 -6.52
C ILE A 19 0.50 -7.63 -5.37
N VAL A 20 -0.74 -7.17 -5.52
CA VAL A 20 -1.44 -6.41 -4.47
C VAL A 20 -1.59 -7.24 -3.20
N ASP A 21 -1.93 -8.53 -3.33
CA ASP A 21 -2.03 -9.46 -2.21
C ASP A 21 -0.68 -9.66 -1.50
N GLN A 22 0.43 -9.68 -2.23
CA GLN A 22 1.77 -9.76 -1.63
C GLN A 22 2.15 -8.49 -0.86
N ILE A 23 1.75 -7.32 -1.35
CA ILE A 23 1.95 -6.04 -0.66
C ILE A 23 1.08 -5.99 0.61
N ALA A 24 -0.20 -6.36 0.52
CA ALA A 24 -1.10 -6.48 1.68
C ALA A 24 -0.58 -7.49 2.71
N GLY A 25 -0.03 -8.62 2.25
CA GLY A 25 0.60 -9.62 3.10
C GLY A 25 1.81 -9.07 3.86
N ALA A 26 2.64 -8.24 3.22
CA ALA A 26 3.77 -7.58 3.89
C ALA A 26 3.31 -6.64 5.02
N ILE A 27 2.22 -5.90 4.82
CA ILE A 27 1.60 -5.05 5.83
C ILE A 27 1.20 -5.87 7.07
N GLN A 28 0.46 -6.96 6.85
CA GLN A 28 -0.04 -7.81 7.93
C GLN A 28 1.07 -8.54 8.70
N GLN A 29 2.17 -8.90 8.04
CA GLN A 29 3.30 -9.60 8.67
C GLN A 29 4.23 -8.66 9.45
N ALA A 30 4.33 -7.40 9.05
CA ALA A 30 5.34 -6.48 9.57
C ALA A 30 4.98 -5.88 10.95
N GLY A 31 3.69 -5.68 11.24
CA GLY A 31 3.26 -4.98 12.45
C GLY A 31 1.91 -5.46 13.00
N ALA A 32 1.63 -5.09 14.25
CA ALA A 32 0.32 -5.27 14.88
C ALA A 32 -0.68 -4.23 14.35
N VAL A 33 -0.98 -4.31 13.05
CA VAL A 33 -1.94 -3.46 12.34
C VAL A 33 -3.15 -4.27 11.90
N LYS A 34 -4.27 -3.58 11.71
CA LYS A 34 -5.49 -4.16 11.14
C LYS A 34 -5.66 -3.62 9.73
N LEU A 35 -5.66 -4.52 8.75
CA LEU A 35 -6.07 -4.21 7.39
C LEU A 35 -7.57 -3.87 7.39
N LEU A 36 -7.93 -2.72 6.82
CA LEU A 36 -9.30 -2.25 6.71
C LEU A 36 -9.86 -2.51 5.32
N ASP A 37 -9.10 -2.19 4.28
CA ASP A 37 -9.54 -2.34 2.90
C ASP A 37 -8.38 -2.51 1.91
N VAL A 38 -8.68 -3.13 0.78
CA VAL A 38 -7.80 -3.26 -0.39
C VAL A 38 -8.65 -3.02 -1.63
N GLU A 39 -8.57 -1.81 -2.16
CA GLU A 39 -9.26 -1.40 -3.37
C GLU A 39 -8.31 -1.47 -4.57
N MET A 40 -8.79 -2.05 -5.67
CA MET A 40 -8.04 -2.14 -6.93
C MET A 40 -8.85 -1.53 -8.06
N ASP A 41 -8.19 -0.69 -8.86
CA ASP A 41 -8.76 -0.05 -10.04
C ASP A 41 -7.94 -0.45 -11.29
N PRO A 42 -8.48 -1.35 -12.14
CA PRO A 42 -7.79 -1.82 -13.34
C PRO A 42 -7.60 -0.74 -14.42
N ASP A 43 -8.50 0.24 -14.52
CA ASP A 43 -8.46 1.28 -15.55
C ASP A 43 -7.35 2.29 -15.21
N HIS A 44 -7.34 2.75 -13.95
CA HIS A 44 -6.29 3.59 -13.40
C HIS A 44 -4.97 2.84 -13.17
N ASN A 45 -5.00 1.50 -13.16
CA ASN A 45 -3.91 0.60 -12.77
C ASN A 45 -3.29 1.01 -11.43
N ARG A 46 -4.16 1.22 -10.44
CA ARG A 46 -3.80 1.68 -9.11
C ARG A 46 -4.51 0.84 -8.06
N SER A 47 -3.89 0.67 -6.92
CA SER A 47 -4.54 0.13 -5.72
C SER A 47 -4.35 1.05 -4.53
N VAL A 48 -5.34 1.03 -3.65
CA VAL A 48 -5.35 1.73 -2.38
C VAL A 48 -5.52 0.70 -1.29
N ILE A 49 -4.60 0.69 -0.33
CA ILE A 49 -4.67 -0.21 0.82
C ILE A 49 -4.84 0.66 2.06
N SER A 50 -5.85 0.40 2.88
CA SER A 50 -6.05 1.08 4.17
C SER A 50 -5.79 0.12 5.33
N PHE A 51 -5.05 0.58 6.34
CA PHE A 51 -4.81 -0.14 7.58
C PHE A 51 -4.61 0.80 8.76
N VAL A 52 -4.95 0.32 9.96
CA VAL A 52 -4.85 1.09 11.22
C VAL A 52 -4.06 0.36 12.28
N GLY A 53 -3.42 1.12 13.17
CA GLY A 53 -2.73 0.56 14.33
C GLY A 53 -2.01 1.60 15.17
N PRO A 54 -1.21 1.17 16.17
CA PRO A 54 -0.31 2.06 16.89
C PRO A 54 0.70 2.71 15.93
N PRO A 55 1.09 3.98 16.13
CA PRO A 55 1.95 4.72 15.19
C PRO A 55 3.19 3.95 14.72
N ALA A 56 3.97 3.37 15.66
CA ALA A 56 5.18 2.61 15.32
C ALA A 56 4.90 1.31 14.52
N ALA A 57 3.74 0.67 14.75
CA ALA A 57 3.36 -0.52 13.99
C ALA A 57 2.94 -0.14 12.56
N VAL A 58 2.24 0.99 12.41
CA VAL A 58 1.80 1.51 11.10
C VAL A 58 3.00 1.94 10.27
N GLU A 59 3.98 2.64 10.86
CA GLU A 59 5.24 3.01 10.19
C GLU A 59 5.96 1.77 9.64
N LYS A 60 6.15 0.75 10.48
CA LYS A 60 6.82 -0.49 10.09
C LYS A 60 6.07 -1.23 8.98
N ALA A 61 4.74 -1.28 9.06
CA ALA A 61 3.91 -1.92 8.05
C ALA A 61 3.91 -1.15 6.72
N ALA A 62 3.86 0.18 6.76
CA ALA A 62 3.97 1.03 5.58
C ALA A 62 5.32 0.84 4.87
N PHE A 63 6.43 0.83 5.62
CA PHE A 63 7.76 0.59 5.04
C PHE A 63 7.87 -0.78 4.37
N ALA A 64 7.37 -1.83 5.03
CA ALA A 64 7.37 -3.18 4.45
C ALA A 64 6.54 -3.25 3.14
N ALA A 65 5.40 -2.55 3.10
CA ALA A 65 4.58 -2.45 1.90
C ALA A 65 5.32 -1.75 0.75
N VAL A 66 5.97 -0.61 1.03
CA VAL A 66 6.76 0.16 0.07
C VAL A 66 7.91 -0.68 -0.48
N GLN A 67 8.66 -1.35 0.40
CA GLN A 67 9.75 -2.24 -0.01
C GLN A 67 9.24 -3.33 -0.94
N ARG A 68 8.14 -4.00 -0.57
CA ARG A 68 7.58 -5.08 -1.38
C ARG A 68 7.07 -4.60 -2.73
N ALA A 69 6.45 -3.42 -2.77
CA ALA A 69 6.00 -2.80 -4.01
C ALA A 69 7.19 -2.48 -4.94
N ALA A 70 8.29 -1.95 -4.41
CA ALA A 70 9.50 -1.65 -5.19
C ALA A 70 10.14 -2.91 -5.82
N GLU A 71 10.02 -4.07 -5.18
CA GLU A 71 10.53 -5.34 -5.71
C GLU A 71 9.64 -5.94 -6.82
N LEU A 72 8.33 -5.67 -6.77
CA LEU A 72 7.33 -6.32 -7.62
C LEU A 72 6.85 -5.46 -8.80
N ILE A 73 6.89 -4.14 -8.67
CA ILE A 73 6.30 -3.20 -9.64
C ILE A 73 7.42 -2.56 -10.47
N ASP A 74 7.49 -2.98 -11.73
CA ASP A 74 8.33 -2.36 -12.75
C ASP A 74 7.65 -1.13 -13.36
N MET A 75 8.13 0.06 -12.98
CA MET A 75 7.57 1.34 -13.44
C MET A 75 7.87 1.65 -14.91
N GLU A 76 8.89 1.02 -15.52
CA GLU A 76 9.17 1.20 -16.96
C GLU A 76 8.05 0.59 -17.82
N LYS A 77 7.44 -0.49 -17.32
CA LYS A 77 6.32 -1.20 -17.96
C LYS A 77 4.95 -0.71 -17.50
N HIS A 78 4.85 -0.08 -16.33
CA HIS A 78 3.58 0.37 -15.77
C HIS A 78 2.87 1.40 -16.66
N ARG A 79 1.59 1.15 -16.98
CA ARG A 79 0.69 2.08 -17.70
C ARG A 79 -0.70 2.05 -17.05
N GLY A 80 -1.30 3.21 -16.88
CA GLY A 80 -2.61 3.42 -16.28
C GLY A 80 -3.06 4.87 -16.48
N GLU A 81 -4.36 5.13 -16.35
CA GLU A 81 -4.92 6.47 -16.58
C GLU A 81 -4.58 7.48 -15.46
N HIS A 82 -4.24 6.98 -14.27
CA HIS A 82 -3.89 7.84 -13.14
C HIS A 82 -2.45 8.37 -13.26
N PRO A 83 -2.22 9.69 -13.06
CA PRO A 83 -0.87 10.22 -12.88
C PRO A 83 -0.16 9.53 -11.71
N ARG A 84 1.12 9.16 -11.92
CA ARG A 84 1.92 8.44 -10.92
C ARG A 84 3.41 8.70 -11.12
N MET A 85 4.15 8.76 -10.02
CA MET A 85 5.60 8.95 -9.99
C MET A 85 6.38 7.69 -9.58
N GLY A 86 5.80 6.82 -8.74
CA GLY A 86 6.51 5.66 -8.17
C GLY A 86 5.67 4.39 -8.07
N ALA A 87 6.35 3.26 -7.80
CA ALA A 87 5.70 1.98 -7.48
C ALA A 87 4.75 2.12 -6.28
N THR A 88 5.18 2.89 -5.29
CA THR A 88 4.31 3.53 -4.30
C THR A 88 4.29 5.02 -4.59
N ASP A 89 3.10 5.58 -4.76
CA ASP A 89 2.94 6.98 -5.19
C ASP A 89 2.86 7.94 -4.00
N VAL A 90 1.99 7.61 -3.03
CA VAL A 90 1.81 8.36 -1.78
C VAL A 90 1.61 7.42 -0.60
N VAL A 91 2.02 7.87 0.60
CA VAL A 91 1.91 7.12 1.87
C VAL A 91 1.41 8.06 2.98
N PRO A 92 0.10 8.40 2.99
CA PRO A 92 -0.47 9.28 4.00
C PRO A 92 -0.63 8.58 5.35
N PHE A 93 -0.42 9.32 6.44
CA PHE A 93 -0.70 8.90 7.82
C PHE A 93 -1.71 9.87 8.43
N VAL A 94 -2.84 9.36 8.91
CA VAL A 94 -3.98 10.14 9.42
C VAL A 94 -4.19 9.83 10.91
N PRO A 95 -4.26 10.84 11.80
CA PRO A 95 -4.43 10.67 13.25
C PRO A 95 -5.84 10.29 13.69
#